data_AF-A0A2V5SB74-F1
#
_entry.id   AF-A0A2V5SB74-F1
#
_cell.length_a   1.000
_cell.length_b   1.000
_cell.length_c   1.000
_cell.angle_alpha   90.00
_cell.angle_beta   90.00
_cell.angle_gamma   90.00
#
_symmetry.space_group_name_H-M   'P 1'
#
loop_
_entity.id
_entity.type
_entity.pdbx_description
1 polymer ?
#
loop_
_entity_poly.entity_id
_entity_poly.type
_entity_poly.pdbx_seq_one_letter_code
_entity_poly.pdbx_strand_id
1 'polypeptide(L)'
;ATTKDAEFDFVCVREADRPLLLDYFDSRLAGKKNKFPLAVRRFRRLRILWQGLTLHFDDKLWPRKGQRARNPSEIEITVKPSALTILQPATARQPKLGGRSDVTGLVNDIAGKQATV
;
A
#
# COMPACT_ATOMS: atom_id res chain seq x y z
N ALA A 1 3.77 -0.04 -2.57
CA ALA A 1 5.11 -0.16 -1.96
C ALA A 1 5.41 -1.63 -1.77
N THR A 2 6.66 -2.04 -1.98
CA THR A 2 7.17 -3.32 -1.50
C THR A 2 7.52 -3.18 -0.02
N THR A 3 7.51 -4.28 0.74
CA THR A 3 7.73 -4.25 2.20
C THR A 3 8.89 -5.14 2.65
N LYS A 4 9.57 -5.82 1.71
CA LYS A 4 10.61 -6.82 1.97
C LYS A 4 11.95 -6.49 1.28
N ASP A 5 12.09 -5.28 0.79
CA ASP A 5 13.26 -4.75 0.07
C ASP A 5 14.32 -4.14 1.00
N ALA A 6 14.02 -4.00 2.28
CA ALA A 6 14.87 -3.36 3.28
C ALA A 6 15.22 -1.90 2.93
N GLU A 7 14.31 -1.18 2.27
CA GLU A 7 14.45 0.24 1.97
C GLU A 7 13.23 1.04 2.46
N PHE A 8 13.47 2.32 2.78
CA PHE A 8 12.45 3.28 3.15
C PHE A 8 12.21 4.24 2.00
N ASP A 9 10.98 4.25 1.49
CA ASP A 9 10.52 5.18 0.46
C ASP A 9 10.24 6.55 1.09
N PHE A 10 11.07 7.55 0.75
CA PHE A 10 10.91 8.94 1.18
C PHE A 10 10.44 9.81 0.01
N VAL A 11 9.41 10.62 0.28
CA VAL A 11 8.88 11.61 -0.66
C VAL A 11 8.83 12.95 0.05
N CYS A 12 9.41 13.97 -0.57
CA CYS A 12 9.27 15.36 -0.16
C CYS A 12 8.29 16.03 -1.12
N VAL A 13 7.22 16.63 -0.57
CA VAL A 13 6.15 17.27 -1.33
C VAL A 13 6.19 18.77 -1.01
N ARG A 14 6.23 19.60 -2.05
CA ARG A 14 6.11 21.05 -1.89
C ARG A 14 4.66 21.46 -2.09
N GLU A 15 4.33 22.68 -1.67
CA GLU A 15 2.99 23.24 -1.86
C GLU A 15 2.57 23.24 -3.35
N ALA A 16 3.50 23.55 -4.25
CA ALA A 16 3.26 23.51 -5.70
C ALA A 16 2.92 22.10 -6.24
N ASP A 17 3.31 21.05 -5.53
CA ASP A 17 3.04 19.67 -5.92
C ASP A 17 1.66 19.18 -5.39
N ARG A 18 0.96 19.99 -4.59
CA ARG A 18 -0.33 19.62 -3.96
C ARG A 18 -1.39 19.17 -4.97
N PRO A 19 -1.66 19.87 -6.08
CA PRO A 19 -2.71 19.45 -7.01
C PRO A 19 -2.45 18.06 -7.58
N LEU A 20 -1.19 17.78 -7.91
CA LEU A 20 -0.75 16.49 -8.44
C LEU A 20 -0.88 15.36 -7.40
N LEU A 21 -0.60 15.65 -6.14
CA LEU A 21 -0.77 14.66 -5.06
C LEU A 21 -2.25 14.35 -4.79
N LEU A 22 -3.11 15.37 -4.79
CA LEU A 22 -4.55 15.20 -4.58
C LEU A 22 -5.20 14.39 -5.71
N ASP A 23 -4.90 14.69 -6.97
CA ASP A 23 -5.40 13.91 -8.11
C ASP A 23 -4.97 12.43 -8.05
N TYR A 24 -3.73 12.18 -7.61
CA TYR A 24 -3.27 10.81 -7.37
C TYR A 24 -4.10 10.12 -6.28
N PHE A 25 -4.41 10.80 -5.16
CA PHE A 25 -5.25 10.23 -4.11
C PHE A 25 -6.68 9.96 -4.58
N ASP A 26 -7.30 10.89 -5.30
CA ASP A 26 -8.64 10.70 -5.86
C ASP A 26 -8.68 9.51 -6.84
N SER A 27 -7.66 9.40 -7.69
CA SER A 27 -7.50 8.26 -8.58
C SER A 27 -7.38 6.93 -7.83
N ARG A 28 -6.64 6.90 -6.71
CA ARG A 28 -6.50 5.71 -5.87
C ARG A 28 -7.80 5.34 -5.17
N LEU A 29 -8.56 6.33 -4.69
CA LEU A 29 -9.89 6.12 -4.10
C LEU A 29 -10.88 5.56 -5.14
N ALA A 30 -10.77 5.99 -6.39
CA ALA A 30 -11.53 5.45 -7.52
C ALA A 30 -11.04 4.06 -7.99
N GLY A 31 -10.11 3.41 -7.28
CA GLY A 31 -9.59 2.08 -7.62
C GLY A 31 -8.59 2.06 -8.77
N LYS A 32 -8.16 3.21 -9.30
CA LYS A 32 -7.19 3.29 -10.40
C LYS A 32 -5.79 2.94 -9.89
N LYS A 33 -5.02 2.22 -10.71
CA LYS A 33 -3.64 1.80 -10.41
C LYS A 33 -2.60 2.73 -11.06
N ASN A 34 -2.80 4.04 -10.91
CA ASN A 34 -1.87 5.02 -11.45
C ASN A 34 -0.50 4.90 -10.77
N LYS A 35 0.57 5.20 -11.52
CA LYS A 35 1.91 5.32 -10.95
C LYS A 35 1.96 6.54 -10.03
N PHE A 36 2.71 6.45 -8.94
CA PHE A 36 2.93 7.60 -8.06
C PHE A 36 3.67 8.72 -8.82
N PRO A 37 3.17 9.97 -8.78
CA PRO A 37 3.63 11.00 -9.71
C PRO A 37 4.84 11.80 -9.23
N LEU A 38 5.19 11.72 -7.94
CA LEU A 38 6.32 12.46 -7.36
C LEU A 38 7.57 11.59 -7.24
N ALA A 39 8.73 12.25 -7.17
CA ALA A 39 10.00 11.57 -7.01
C ALA A 39 10.08 10.83 -5.66
N VAL A 40 10.42 9.54 -5.73
CA VAL A 40 10.67 8.70 -4.56
C VAL A 40 12.18 8.53 -4.40
N ARG A 41 12.69 8.82 -3.20
CA ARG A 41 14.09 8.54 -2.81
C ARG A 41 14.09 7.38 -1.83
N ARG A 42 15.07 6.49 -1.93
CA ARG A 42 15.09 5.25 -1.14
C ARG A 42 16.33 5.21 -0.26
N PHE A 43 16.15 4.88 1.01
CA PHE A 43 17.21 4.90 2.02
C PHE A 43 17.14 3.71 2.95
N ARG A 44 18.29 3.27 3.48
CA ARG A 44 18.35 2.37 4.65
C ARG A 44 18.49 3.13 5.96
N ARG A 45 19.05 4.33 5.89
CA ARG A 45 19.26 5.25 7.01
C ARG A 45 19.01 6.67 6.52
N LEU A 46 18.22 7.44 7.25
CA LEU A 46 17.82 8.81 6.92
C LEU A 46 17.89 9.66 8.19
N ARG A 47 18.61 10.78 8.13
CA ARG A 47 18.67 11.78 9.20
C ARG A 47 17.98 13.05 8.72
N ILE A 48 17.02 13.55 9.50
CA ILE A 48 16.26 14.76 9.19
C ILE A 48 16.45 15.74 10.35
N LEU A 49 16.83 16.97 10.03
CA LEU A 49 16.74 18.08 10.97
C LEU A 49 15.29 18.59 10.99
N TRP A 50 14.63 18.45 12.13
CA TRP A 50 13.21 18.72 12.30
C TRP A 50 12.98 19.97 13.15
N GLN A 51 12.14 20.87 12.62
CA GLN A 51 11.89 22.21 13.16
C GLN A 51 10.67 22.30 14.08
N GLY A 52 10.21 21.19 14.66
CA GLY A 52 9.13 21.19 15.66
C GLY A 52 7.70 21.09 15.12
N LEU A 53 7.51 20.82 13.82
CA LEU A 53 6.18 20.60 13.23
C LEU A 53 5.60 19.23 13.59
N THR A 54 4.33 19.14 13.95
CA THR A 54 3.66 17.87 14.27
C THR A 54 3.96 16.74 13.27
N LEU A 55 4.35 15.58 13.79
CA LEU A 55 4.60 14.36 13.01
C LEU A 55 3.56 13.29 13.32
N HIS A 56 3.30 12.43 12.35
CA HIS A 56 2.52 11.22 12.53
C HIS A 56 3.42 10.00 12.31
N PHE A 57 3.43 9.08 13.27
CA PHE A 57 4.04 7.76 13.16
C PHE A 57 2.94 6.71 13.33
N ASP A 58 2.65 5.92 12.30
CA ASP A 58 1.56 4.92 12.30
C ASP A 58 0.26 5.48 12.91
N ASP A 59 -0.20 6.61 12.35
CA ASP A 59 -1.37 7.38 12.79
C ASP A 59 -1.29 8.01 14.20
N LYS A 60 -0.18 7.83 14.93
CA LYS A 60 0.02 8.45 16.25
C LYS A 60 0.78 9.76 16.13
N LEU A 61 0.22 10.80 16.74
CA LEU A 61 0.86 12.11 16.84
C LEU A 61 2.13 12.06 17.70
N TRP A 62 3.16 12.75 17.21
CA TRP A 62 4.39 13.04 17.94
C TRP A 62 4.82 14.49 17.71
N PRO A 63 5.23 15.23 18.77
CA PRO A 63 5.25 14.83 20.17
C PRO A 63 3.83 14.68 20.75
N ARG A 64 3.64 13.79 21.74
CA ARG A 64 2.33 13.65 22.41
C ARG A 64 2.04 14.88 23.29
N LYS A 65 0.78 15.10 23.66
CA LYS A 65 0.39 16.15 24.63
C LYS A 65 1.23 16.03 25.90
N GLY A 66 1.88 17.12 26.30
CA GLY A 66 2.79 17.16 27.47
C GLY A 66 4.22 16.71 27.19
N GLN A 67 4.51 16.10 26.04
CA GLN A 67 5.89 15.86 25.61
C GLN A 67 6.41 17.11 24.90
N ARG A 68 7.53 17.65 25.38
CA ARG A 68 8.32 18.65 24.65
C ARG A 68 9.44 17.93 23.91
N ALA A 69 9.41 17.95 22.58
CA ALA A 69 10.60 17.64 21.81
C ALA A 69 11.50 18.87 21.75
N ARG A 70 12.82 18.65 21.73
CA ARG A 70 13.79 19.74 21.55
C ARG A 70 13.60 20.35 20.15
N ASN A 71 13.82 21.64 19.97
CA ASN A 71 13.70 22.26 18.65
C ASN A 71 14.95 23.11 18.36
N PRO A 72 15.73 22.82 17.29
CA PRO A 72 15.55 21.69 16.37
C PRO A 72 15.84 20.34 17.05
N SER A 73 15.17 19.28 16.60
CA SER A 73 15.58 17.90 16.92
C SER A 73 16.07 17.21 15.66
N GLU A 74 17.03 16.32 15.82
CA GLU A 74 17.38 15.38 14.77
C GLU A 74 16.51 14.13 14.91
N ILE A 75 15.96 13.68 13.79
CA ILE A 75 15.23 12.41 13.69
C ILE A 75 16.06 11.48 12.82
N GLU A 76 16.43 10.34 13.37
CA GLU A 76 17.07 9.26 12.64
C GLU A 76 16.08 8.12 12.39
N ILE A 77 15.89 7.78 11.11
CA ILE A 77 15.09 6.66 10.65
C ILE A 77 16.07 5.62 10.11
N THR A 78 16.01 4.40 10.64
CA THR A 78 16.85 3.28 10.23
C THR A 78 15.99 2.06 9.94
N VAL A 79 16.17 1.48 8.75
CA VAL A 79 15.50 0.25 8.33
C VAL A 79 16.28 -0.94 8.85
N LYS A 80 15.65 -1.76 9.68
CA LYS A 80 16.18 -3.06 10.09
C LYS A 80 15.70 -4.13 9.11
N PRO A 81 16.59 -4.72 8.29
CA PRO A 81 16.19 -5.77 7.36
C PRO A 81 15.64 -6.98 8.13
N SER A 82 14.58 -7.60 7.60
CA SER A 82 14.00 -8.82 8.15
C SER A 82 13.66 -8.76 9.64
N ALA A 83 13.30 -7.58 10.16
CA ALA A 83 13.03 -7.39 11.59
C ALA A 83 11.82 -8.19 12.10
N LEU A 84 10.91 -8.61 11.21
CA LEU A 84 9.70 -9.34 11.54
C LEU A 84 9.53 -10.53 10.58
N THR A 85 9.03 -11.64 11.10
CA THR A 85 8.49 -12.76 10.31
C THR A 85 6.96 -12.69 10.36
N ILE A 86 6.31 -12.64 9.20
CA ILE A 86 4.87 -12.42 9.09
C ILE A 86 4.25 -13.60 8.34
N LEU A 87 3.22 -14.22 8.92
CA LEU A 87 2.39 -15.23 8.24
C LEU A 87 1.54 -14.53 7.18
N GLN A 88 1.53 -15.06 5.95
CA GLN A 88 0.69 -14.54 4.86
C GLN A 88 -0.42 -15.54 4.54
N PRO A 89 -1.63 -15.07 4.15
CA PRO A 89 -2.67 -15.96 3.67
C PRO A 89 -2.15 -16.82 2.51
N ALA A 90 -2.55 -18.10 2.50
CA ALA A 90 -2.23 -18.97 1.37
C ALA A 90 -2.76 -18.33 0.08
N THR A 91 -1.87 -18.10 -0.89
CA THR A 91 -2.31 -17.62 -2.20
C THR A 91 -3.14 -18.73 -2.82
N ALA A 92 -4.40 -18.45 -3.17
CA ALA A 92 -5.21 -19.41 -3.92
C ALA A 92 -4.45 -19.76 -5.20
N ARG A 93 -4.07 -21.04 -5.35
CA ARG A 93 -3.54 -21.54 -6.62
C ARG A 93 -4.62 -21.29 -7.67
N GLN A 94 -4.36 -20.38 -8.62
CA GLN A 94 -5.17 -20.36 -9.84
C GLN A 94 -5.05 -21.76 -10.47
N PRO A 95 -6.16 -22.46 -10.76
CA PRO A 95 -6.06 -23.69 -11.51
C PRO A 95 -5.39 -23.36 -12.83
N LYS A 96 -4.30 -24.07 -13.15
CA LYS A 96 -3.77 -24.07 -14.50
C LYS A 96 -4.91 -24.58 -15.39
N LEU A 97 -5.47 -23.71 -16.23
CA LEU A 97 -6.23 -24.13 -17.40
C LEU A 97 -5.21 -24.84 -18.31
N GLY A 98 -4.98 -26.11 -18.02
CA GLY A 98 -4.24 -27.02 -18.89
C GLY A 98 -5.11 -27.21 -20.12
N GLY A 99 -4.60 -26.77 -21.27
CA GLY A 99 -5.19 -27.04 -22.56
C GLY A 99 -5.32 -28.55 -22.76
N ARG A 100 -6.56 -29.01 -22.86
CA ARG A 100 -6.94 -30.13 -23.70
C ARG A 100 -8.11 -29.66 -24.54
N SER A 101 -7.78 -29.27 -25.76
CA SER A 101 -8.72 -29.33 -26.87
C SER A 101 -9.12 -30.80 -26.99
N ASP A 102 -10.34 -31.15 -26.59
CA ASP A 102 -11.07 -32.24 -27.20
C ASP A 102 -12.57 -31.99 -27.01
N VAL A 103 -13.22 -31.95 -28.16
CA VAL A 103 -14.63 -31.66 -28.38
C VAL A 103 -15.44 -32.90 -28.01
N THR A 104 -16.52 -32.75 -27.23
CA THR A 104 -17.85 -33.34 -27.49
C THR A 104 -18.77 -33.07 -26.29
N GLY A 105 -20.03 -32.77 -26.60
CA GLY A 105 -20.98 -32.15 -25.69
C GLY A 105 -21.54 -33.04 -24.60
N LEU A 106 -22.16 -32.37 -23.64
CA LEU A 106 -23.30 -32.87 -22.88
C LEU A 106 -24.06 -31.65 -22.36
N VAL A 107 -24.92 -31.13 -23.24
CA VAL A 107 -26.11 -30.42 -22.83
C VAL A 107 -27.05 -31.50 -22.29
N ASN A 108 -27.54 -31.35 -21.06
CA ASN A 108 -28.80 -31.97 -20.68
C ASN A 108 -29.49 -31.11 -19.62
N ASP A 109 -30.64 -30.61 -20.05
CA ASP A 109 -31.71 -30.02 -19.28
C ASP A 109 -32.20 -30.96 -18.18
N ILE A 110 -32.58 -30.41 -17.03
CA ILE A 110 -33.75 -30.90 -16.30
C ILE A 110 -34.61 -29.70 -15.96
N ALA A 111 -35.61 -29.51 -16.81
CA ALA A 111 -36.79 -28.69 -16.51
C ALA A 111 -37.59 -29.34 -15.38
N GLY A 112 -37.85 -28.57 -14.32
CA GLY A 112 -38.90 -28.86 -13.34
C GLY A 112 -39.93 -27.73 -13.38
N LYS A 113 -41.02 -27.93 -14.12
CA LYS A 113 -42.17 -27.00 -14.18
C LYS A 113 -43.07 -27.17 -12.95
N GLN A 114 -43.38 -26.02 -12.33
CA GLN A 114 -44.66 -25.51 -11.83
C GLN A 114 -45.57 -26.33 -10.88
N ALA A 115 -46.10 -25.62 -9.89
CA ALA A 115 -47.49 -25.75 -9.45
C ALA A 115 -48.08 -24.35 -9.17
N THR A 116 -49.36 -24.19 -9.51
CA THR A 116 -50.20 -22.98 -9.53
C THR A 116 -51.41 -23.22 -8.61
N VAL A 117 -51.85 -22.20 -7.85
CA VAL A 117 -53.20 -21.56 -7.87
C VAL A 117 -53.01 -20.12 -7.38
#